data_AF-A0A644V9V8-F1
#
_entry.id   AF-A0A644V9V8-F1
#
_cell.length_a   1.000
_cell.length_b   1.000
_cell.length_c   1.000
_cell.angle_alpha   90.00
_cell.angle_beta   90.00
_cell.angle_gamma   90.00
#
_symmetry.space_group_name_H-M   'P 1'
#
loop_
_entity.id
_entity.type
_entity.pdbx_description
1 polymer ?
#
loop_
_entity_poly.entity_id
_entity_poly.type
_entity_poly.pdbx_seq_one_letter_code
_entity_poly.pdbx_strand_id
1 'polypeptide(L)' 'MYEVKSTNRFKRDLKYIQRRGYDMRLLTAVIQTLASGEPLTEKHKDHALSGIWSKYRECHVTPNWLLIIRLKITYSF' A
#
# COMPACT_ATOMS: atom_id res chain seq x y z
N MET A 1 -1.88 12.36 9.64
CA MET A 1 -2.86 11.45 9.01
C MET A 1 -2.98 11.80 7.53
N TYR A 2 -2.82 10.80 6.65
CA TYR A 2 -2.82 10.97 5.19
C TYR A 2 -4.20 10.64 4.60
N GLU A 3 -4.57 11.33 3.52
CA GLU A 3 -5.73 10.98 2.71
C GLU A 3 -5.41 9.77 1.81
N VAL A 4 -6.17 8.69 1.94
CA VAL A 4 -5.98 7.47 1.15
C VAL A 4 -6.71 7.58 -0.18
N LYS A 5 -5.97 7.58 -1.30
CA LYS A 5 -6.52 7.54 -2.66
C LYS A 5 -6.19 6.22 -3.34
N SER A 6 -7.22 5.54 -3.84
CA SER A 6 -7.09 4.28 -4.58
C SER A 6 -7.15 4.51 -6.09
N THR A 7 -6.33 3.77 -6.83
CA THR A 7 -6.36 3.78 -8.31
C THR A 7 -7.43 2.82 -8.84
N ASN A 8 -7.87 3.01 -10.09
CA ASN A 8 -8.80 2.07 -10.73
C ASN A 8 -8.20 0.67 -10.87
N ARG A 9 -6.87 0.57 -11.11
CA ARG A 9 -6.16 -0.71 -11.13
C ARG A 9 -6.23 -1.41 -9.78
N PHE A 10 -5.90 -0.68 -8.69
CA PHE A 10 -6.02 -1.21 -7.33
C PHE A 10 -7.42 -1.75 -7.03
N LYS A 11 -8.48 -1.01 -7.40
CA LYS A 11 -9.87 -1.46 -7.17
C LYS A 11 -10.21 -2.76 -7.90
N ARG A 12 -9.65 -2.99 -9.10
CA ARG A 12 -9.84 -4.26 -9.84
C ARG A 12 -9.08 -5.40 -9.17
N ASP A 13 -7.83 -5.16 -8.81
CA ASP A 13 -6.98 -6.16 -8.15
C ASP A 13 -7.56 -6.56 -6.79
N LEU A 14 -8.09 -5.59 -6.04
CA LEU A 14 -8.81 -5.79 -4.77
C LEU A 14 -10.00 -6.74 -4.91
N LYS A 15 -10.82 -6.55 -5.96
CA LYS A 15 -11.95 -7.45 -6.23
C LYS A 15 -11.48 -8.86 -6.60
N TYR A 16 -10.37 -8.97 -7.32
CA TYR A 16 -9.82 -10.26 -7.73
C TYR A 16 -9.31 -11.06 -6.52
N ILE A 17 -8.52 -10.43 -5.64
CA ILE A 17 -7.98 -11.12 -4.45
C ILE A 17 -9.07 -11.44 -3.41
N GLN A 18 -10.11 -10.60 -3.29
CA GLN A 18 -11.29 -10.94 -2.47
C GLN A 18 -11.96 -12.21 -2.95
N ARG A 19 -12.16 -12.37 -4.26
CA ARG A 19 -12.74 -13.59 -4.84
C ARG A 19 -11.84 -14.81 -4.65
N ARG A 20 -10.53 -14.62 -4.51
CA ARG A 20 -9.55 -15.67 -4.21
C ARG A 20 -9.49 -16.04 -2.72
N GLY A 21 -10.25 -15.35 -1.85
CA GLY A 21 -10.32 -15.67 -0.42
C GLY A 21 -9.18 -15.10 0.43
N TYR A 22 -8.49 -14.06 -0.06
CA TYR A 22 -7.43 -13.40 0.72
C TYR A 22 -8.03 -12.70 1.95
N ASP A 23 -7.30 -12.72 3.07
CA ASP A 23 -7.73 -12.04 4.29
C ASP A 23 -7.55 -10.52 4.17
N MET A 24 -8.66 -9.85 3.86
CA MET A 24 -8.69 -8.40 3.66
C MET A 24 -8.36 -7.61 4.92
N ARG A 25 -8.47 -8.21 6.12
CA ARG A 25 -8.12 -7.54 7.37
C ARG A 25 -6.64 -7.20 7.44
N LEU A 26 -5.79 -8.05 6.85
CA LEU A 26 -4.34 -7.82 6.77
C LEU A 26 -4.02 -6.59 5.92
N LEU A 27 -4.66 -6.46 4.76
CA LEU A 27 -4.50 -5.29 3.90
C LEU A 27 -4.99 -4.02 4.59
N THR A 28 -6.18 -4.07 5.21
CA THR A 28 -6.75 -2.93 5.91
C THR A 28 -5.83 -2.45 7.03
N ALA A 29 -5.24 -3.37 7.82
CA ALA A 29 -4.29 -3.01 8.87
C ALA A 29 -3.08 -2.25 8.31
N VAL A 30 -2.46 -2.75 7.24
CA VAL A 30 -1.32 -2.09 6.57
C VAL A 30 -1.71 -0.69 6.07
N ILE A 31 -2.87 -0.55 5.41
CA ILE A 31 -3.35 0.75 4.91
C ILE A 31 -3.61 1.72 6.06
N GLN A 32 -4.19 1.26 7.17
CA GLN A 32 -4.47 2.09 8.34
C GLN A 32 -3.19 2.60 8.99
N THR A 33 -2.17 1.75 9.17
CA THR A 33 -0.85 2.15 9.68
C THR A 33 -0.20 3.20 8.79
N LEU A 34 -0.26 3.01 7.47
CA LEU A 34 0.26 4.02 6.53
C LEU A 34 -0.54 5.32 6.58
N ALA A 35 -1.87 5.23 6.73
CA ALA A 35 -2.75 6.40 6.79
C ALA A 35 -2.57 7.19 8.09
N SER A 36 -2.27 6.55 9.22
CA SER A 36 -1.91 7.25 10.46
C SER A 36 -0.57 7.96 10.36
N GLY A 37 0.29 7.54 9.42
CA GLY A 37 1.65 8.03 9.24
C GLY A 37 2.66 7.33 10.14
N GLU A 38 2.28 6.18 10.67
CA GLU A 38 3.16 5.29 11.41
C GLU A 38 4.03 4.48 10.43
N PRO A 39 5.29 4.18 10.80
CA PRO A 39 6.13 3.32 10.00
C PRO A 39 5.59 1.88 9.97
N LEU A 40 5.70 1.21 8.83
CA LEU A 40 5.42 -0.23 8.76
C LEU A 40 6.53 -0.99 9.48
N THR A 41 6.15 -1.99 10.28
CA THR A 41 7.09 -2.93 10.90
C THR A 41 7.94 -3.66 9.84
N GLU A 42 9.18 -4.00 10.16
CA GLU A 42 10.16 -4.61 9.24
C GLU A 42 9.66 -5.85 8.49
N LYS A 43 8.74 -6.63 9.09
CA LYS A 43 8.10 -7.79 8.45
C LYS A 43 7.42 -7.47 7.11
N HIS A 44 7.00 -6.21 6.91
CA HIS A 44 6.36 -5.76 5.68
C HIS A 44 7.37 -5.41 4.58
N LYS A 45 8.69 -5.48 4.85
CA LYS A 45 9.77 -5.22 3.90
C LYS A 45 9.52 -3.99 3.01
N ASP A 46 9.05 -2.91 3.63
CA ASP A 46 8.72 -1.67 2.93
C ASP A 46 9.99 -1.05 2.34
N HIS A 47 10.03 -0.90 1.01
CA HIS A 47 11.19 -0.37 0.31
C HIS A 47 10.78 0.50 -0.87
N ALA A 48 11.63 1.46 -1.22
CA ALA A 48 11.44 2.26 -2.42
C ALA A 48 11.72 1.40 -3.67
N LEU A 49 10.86 1.52 -4.68
CA LEU A 49 11.13 0.92 -5.98
C LEU A 49 12.19 1.75 -6.73
N SER A 50 12.77 1.19 -7.79
CA SER A 50 13.84 1.84 -8.56
C SER A 50 13.38 2.33 -9.94
N GLY A 51 14.22 3.13 -10.60
CA GLY A 51 13.98 3.64 -11.96
C GLY A 51 12.74 4.55 -12.05
N ILE A 52 11.89 4.30 -13.04
CA ILE A 52 10.64 5.06 -13.25
C ILE A 52 9.66 4.95 -12.08
N TRP A 53 9.84 3.94 -11.22
CA TRP A 53 9.03 3.69 -10.05
C TRP A 53 9.62 4.26 -8.75
N SER A 54 10.70 5.04 -8.83
CA SER A 54 11.38 5.67 -7.67
C SER A 54 10.47 6.48 -6.73
N LYS A 55 9.32 6.94 -7.22
CA LYS A 55 8.31 7.66 -6.41
C LYS A 55 7.34 6.72 -5.69
N TYR A 56 7.44 5.42 -5.94
CA TYR A 56 6.58 4.39 -5.37
C TYR A 56 7.37 3.56 -4.37
N ARG A 57 6.65 3.06 -3.38
CA ARG A 57 7.12 2.09 -2.41
C ARG A 57 6.35 0.79 -2.59
N GLU A 58 6.99 -0.31 -2.27
CA GLU A 58 6.38 -1.63 -2.22
C GLU A 58 6.50 -2.17 -0.80
N CYS A 59 5.41 -2.75 -0.29
CA CYS A 59 5.42 -3.51 0.95
C CYS A 59 4.68 -4.85 0.80
N HIS A 60 5.10 -5.83 1.58
CA HIS A 60 4.50 -7.15 1.67
C HIS A 60 3.39 -7.14 2.72
N VAL A 61 2.14 -7.37 2.30
CA VAL A 61 1.05 -7.70 3.21
C VAL A 61 1.25 -9.12 3.75
N THR A 62 1.64 -10.04 2.87
CA THR A 62 2.17 -11.38 3.17
C THR A 62 3.32 -11.67 2.18
N PRO A 63 4.12 -12.75 2.35
CA PRO A 63 5.27 -13.00 1.47
C PRO A 63 4.97 -12.96 -0.03
N ASN A 64 3.79 -13.44 -0.45
CA ASN A 64 3.35 -13.49 -1.85
C ASN A 64 2.24 -12.46 -2.18
N TRP A 65 2.06 -11.43 -1.34
CA TRP A 65 1.05 -10.40 -1.55
C TRP A 65 1.64 -9.01 -1.32
N LEU A 66 1.85 -8.30 -2.42
CA LEU A 66 2.48 -7.00 -2.46
C LEU A 66 1.44 -5.88 -2.55
N LEU A 67 1.75 -4.76 -1.91
CA LEU A 67 1.03 -3.50 -1.99
C LEU A 67 1.99 -2.41 -2.48
N ILE A 68 1.65 -1.77 -3.60
CA ILE A 68 2.39 -0.63 -4.15
C ILE A 68 1.71 0.66 -3.72
N ILE A 69 2.47 1.54 -3.08
CA ILE A 69 1.99 2.82 -2.52
C ILE A 69 2.79 3.98 -3.09
N ARG A 70 2.18 5.16 -3.17
CA ARG A 70 2.88 6.43 -3.42
C ARG A 70 2.45 7.45 -2.37
N LEU A 71 3.41 7.92 -1.58
CA LEU A 71 3.19 9.06 -0.68
C LEU A 71 3.31 10.35 -1.51
N LYS A 72 2.29 11.21 -1.43
CA LYS A 72 2.27 12.51 -2.09
C LYS A 72 2.03 13.59 -1.04
N ILE A 73 3.08 14.33 -0.70
CA ILE A 73 2.97 15.53 0.12
C ILE A 73 2.57 16.68 -0.81
N THR A 74 1.48 17.37 -0.47
CA THR A 74 1.06 18.57 -1.19
C THR A 74 1.31 19.75 -0.26
N TYR A 75 2.16 20.68 -0.70
CA TYR A 75 2.35 21.95 -0.02
C TYR A 75 1.36 22.94 -0.66
N SER A 76 0.48 23.52 0.15
CA SER A 76 -0.34 24.66 -0.27
C SER A 76 0.42 25.93 0.09
N PHE A 77 0.65 26.79 -0.91
CA PHE A 77 1.11 28.17 -0.71
C PHE A 77 -0.10 29.10 -0.64
#